data_AF-A0A431HL54-F1
#
_entry.id   AF-A0A431HL54-F1
#
_cell.length_a   1.000
_cell.length_b   1.000
_cell.length_c   1.000
_cell.angle_alpha   90.00
_cell.angle_beta   90.00
_cell.angle_gamma   90.00
#
_symmetry.space_group_name_H-M   'P 1'
#
loop_
_entity.id
_entity.type
_entity.pdbx_description
1 polymer ?
#
loop_
_entity_poly.entity_id
_entity_poly.type
_entity_poly.pdbx_seq_one_letter_code
_entity_poly.pdbx_strand_id
1 'polypeptide(L)' 'MSGYIPTKKDIAAMVRDLDKTDPKNANPEYARRKLIRMKLMYRDLGRIDEELLYKELEEFKTRSDDDQ' A
#
# COMPACT_ATOMS: atom_id res chain seq x y z
N MET A 1 -13.62 10.12 -14.46
CA MET A 1 -12.97 9.14 -13.57
C MET A 1 -12.40 9.89 -12.38
N SER A 2 -13.03 9.80 -11.19
CA SER A 2 -12.41 10.34 -9.98
C SER A 2 -11.18 9.49 -9.66
N GLY A 3 -9.99 10.10 -9.66
CA GLY A 3 -8.76 9.42 -9.27
C GLY A 3 -8.87 8.85 -7.85
N TYR A 4 -8.05 7.83 -7.54
CA TYR A 4 -7.98 7.26 -6.20
C TYR A 4 -7.53 8.32 -5.19
N ILE A 5 -8.32 8.50 -4.12
CA ILE A 5 -8.02 9.41 -3.01
C ILE A 5 -7.98 8.57 -1.72
N PRO A 6 -6.81 8.38 -1.09
CA PRO A 6 -6.72 7.68 0.19
C PRO A 6 -7.56 8.39 1.26
N THR A 7 -8.26 7.61 2.07
CA THR A 7 -9.05 8.15 3.18
C THR A 7 -8.15 8.50 4.37
N LYS A 8 -8.67 9.28 5.33
CA LYS A 8 -7.95 9.55 6.59
C LYS A 8 -7.61 8.28 7.36
N LYS A 9 -8.47 7.25 7.29
CA LYS A 9 -8.26 5.96 7.94
C LYS A 9 -7.07 5.21 7.31
N ASP A 10 -7.01 5.19 5.97
CA ASP A 10 -5.92 4.53 5.24
C ASP A 10 -4.57 5.20 5.55
N ILE A 11 -4.55 6.53 5.57
CA ILE A 11 -3.36 7.31 5.90
C ILE A 11 -2.90 7.01 7.33
N ALA A 12 -3.82 6.97 8.30
CA ALA A 12 -3.48 6.68 9.69
C ALA A 12 -2.95 5.25 9.87
N ALA A 13 -3.52 4.26 9.18
CA ALA A 13 -3.01 2.89 9.20
C ALA A 13 -1.59 2.82 8.63
N MET A 14 -1.37 3.41 7.46
CA MET A 14 -0.04 3.44 6.82
C MET A 14 1.00 4.18 7.67
N VAL A 15 0.62 5.23 8.40
CA VAL A 15 1.54 5.90 9.36
C VAL A 15 1.95 4.95 10.48
N ARG A 16 1.03 4.15 11.04
CA ARG A 16 1.36 3.17 12.10
C ARG A 16 2.30 2.08 11.58
N ASP A 17 2.11 1.63 10.35
CA ASP A 17 3.01 0.63 9.74
C ASP A 17 4.41 1.22 9.48
N LEU A 18 4.46 2.47 9.01
CA LEU A 18 5.73 3.20 8.85
C LEU A 18 6.40 3.44 10.20
N ASP A 19 5.68 3.67 11.28
CA ASP A 19 6.27 3.84 12.61
C ASP A 19 7.05 2.60 13.07
N LYS A 20 6.65 1.41 12.61
CA LYS A 20 7.36 0.15 12.89
C LYS A 20 8.52 -0.12 11.92
N THR A 21 8.31 0.19 10.64
CA THR A 21 9.21 -0.26 9.55
C THR A 21 10.16 0.83 9.04
N ASP A 22 9.75 2.09 9.09
CA ASP A 22 10.48 3.27 8.62
C ASP A 22 10.07 4.54 9.41
N PRO A 23 10.45 4.65 10.70
CA PRO A 23 9.96 5.70 11.60
C PRO A 23 10.28 7.11 11.10
N LYS A 24 11.38 7.27 10.34
CA LYS A 24 11.80 8.56 9.76
C LYS A 24 10.76 9.12 8.78
N ASN A 25 10.00 8.23 8.14
CA ASN A 25 8.98 8.58 7.16
C ASN A 25 7.55 8.36 7.69
N ALA A 26 7.36 8.09 8.99
CA ALA A 26 6.07 7.86 9.63
C ALA A 26 5.25 9.15 9.80
N ASN A 27 4.94 9.81 8.69
CA ASN A 27 4.11 11.01 8.66
C ASN A 27 2.99 10.91 7.60
N PRO A 28 1.87 11.64 7.79
CA PRO A 28 0.71 11.53 6.91
C PRO A 28 0.99 11.86 5.43
N GLU A 29 1.92 12.77 5.16
CA GLU A 29 2.23 13.20 3.80
C GLU A 29 2.94 12.09 3.01
N TYR A 30 3.92 11.44 3.64
CA TYR A 30 4.62 10.30 3.06
C TYR A 30 3.69 9.10 2.92
N ALA A 31 2.90 8.79 3.95
CA ALA A 31 1.90 7.72 3.93
C ALA A 31 0.91 7.88 2.76
N ARG A 32 0.37 9.08 2.55
CA ARG A 32 -0.51 9.38 1.41
C ARG A 32 0.18 9.13 0.06
N ARG A 33 1.42 9.59 -0.10
CA ARG A 33 2.19 9.37 -1.33
C ARG A 33 2.46 7.89 -1.59
N LYS A 34 2.81 7.13 -0.54
CA LYS A 34 3.06 5.68 -0.62
C LYS A 34 1.80 4.92 -1.04
N LEU A 35 0.64 5.22 -0.44
CA LEU A 35 -0.65 4.62 -0.80
C LEU A 35 -1.04 4.87 -2.26
N ILE A 36 -0.86 6.10 -2.75
CA ILE A 36 -1.13 6.44 -4.15
C ILE A 36 -0.19 5.66 -5.10
N ARG A 37 1.11 5.61 -4.78
CA ARG A 37 2.09 4.86 -5.59
C ARG A 37 1.75 3.37 -5.65
N MET A 38 1.43 2.75 -4.52
CA MET A 38 1.03 1.34 -4.47
C MET A 38 -0.20 1.09 -5.35
N LYS A 39 -1.22 1.96 -5.27
CA LYS A 39 -2.43 1.80 -6.10
C LYS A 39 -2.13 1.89 -7.59
N LEU A 40 -1.27 2.82 -8.00
CA LEU A 40 -0.84 2.96 -9.40
C LEU A 40 -0.04 1.74 -9.87
N MET A 41 0.91 1.27 -9.04
CA MET A 41 1.70 0.07 -9.33
C MET A 41 0.82 -1.16 -9.55
N TYR A 42 -0.14 -1.42 -8.66
CA TYR A 42 -1.06 -2.57 -8.84
C TYR A 42 -1.98 -2.42 -10.04
N ARG A 43 -2.42 -1.20 -10.36
CA ARG A 43 -3.20 -0.95 -11.58
C ARG A 43 -2.39 -1.25 -12.83
N ASP A 44 -1.12 -0.83 -12.84
CA ASP A 44 -0.24 -1.03 -13.98
C ASP A 44 0.16 -2.52 -14.10
N LEU A 45 0.39 -3.23 -12.99
CA LEU A 45 0.57 -4.67 -12.94
C LEU A 45 -0.64 -5.41 -13.52
N GLY A 46 -1.85 -5.15 -13.03
CA GLY A 46 -3.07 -5.79 -13.56
C GLY A 46 -3.35 -5.46 -15.03
N ARG A 47 -2.78 -4.38 -15.56
CA ARG A 47 -2.85 -4.07 -17.00
C ARG A 47 -1.86 -4.90 -17.82
N ILE A 48 -0.72 -5.27 -17.24
CA ILE A 48 0.34 -6.02 -17.90
C ILE A 48 0.10 -7.53 -17.78
N ASP A 49 -0.16 -8.00 -16.56
CA ASP A 49 -0.30 -9.41 -16.21
C ASP A 49 -1.18 -9.55 -14.95
N GLU A 50 -2.39 -10.09 -15.13
CA GLU A 50 -3.36 -10.28 -14.07
C GLU A 50 -2.95 -11.40 -13.10
N GLU A 51 -2.30 -12.46 -13.58
CA GLU A 51 -1.82 -13.56 -12.73
C GLU A 51 -0.71 -13.09 -11.79
N LEU A 52 0.18 -12.24 -12.29
CA LEU A 52 1.23 -11.63 -11.48
C LEU A 52 0.64 -10.71 -10.39
N LEU A 53 -0.42 -9.94 -10.71
CA LEU A 53 -1.13 -9.13 -9.72
C LEU A 53 -1.72 -9.99 -8.59
N TYR A 54 -2.36 -11.12 -8.91
CA TYR A 54 -2.91 -12.00 -7.89
C TYR A 54 -1.82 -12.62 -7.00
N LYS A 55 -0.69 -13.04 -7.57
CA LYS A 55 0.44 -13.58 -6.78
C LYS A 55 0.99 -12.55 -5.79
N GLU A 56 1.24 -11.32 -6.26
CA GLU A 56 1.73 -10.23 -5.40
C GLU A 56 0.72 -9.87 -4.29
N LEU A 57 -0.59 -9.92 -4.58
CA LEU A 57 -1.63 -9.70 -3.58
C LEU A 57 -1.66 -10.81 -2.51
N GLU A 58 -1.48 -12.07 -2.91
CA GLU A 58 -1.42 -13.20 -1.96
C GLU A 58 -0.18 -13.10 -1.07
N GLU A 59 1.01 -12.83 -1.65
CA GLU A 59 2.24 -12.64 -0.88
C GLU A 59 2.16 -11.48 0.11
N PHE A 60 1.47 -10.40 -0.25
CA PHE A 60 1.26 -9.25 0.63
C PHE A 60 0.37 -9.60 1.83
N LYS A 61 -0.68 -10.41 1.62
CA LYS A 61 -1.53 -10.89 2.73
C LYS A 61 -0.74 -11.78 3.68
N THR A 62 0.03 -12.74 3.15
CA THR A 62 0.79 -13.68 4.00
C THR A 62 1.86 -12.99 4.84
N ARG A 63 2.52 -11.95 4.31
CA ARG A 63 3.49 -11.16 5.10
C ARG A 63 2.85 -10.33 6.22
N SER A 64 1.55 -10.06 6.13
CA SER A 64 0.81 -9.32 7.16
C SER A 64 0.42 -10.21 8.35
N ASP A 65 0.38 -11.53 8.15
CA ASP A 65 0.02 -12.51 9.18
C ASP A 65 1.24 -13.05 9.96
N ASP A 66 2.45 -13.00 9.37
CA ASP A 66 3.69 -13.47 10.01
C ASP A 66 4.31 -12.46 11.03
N ASP A 67 3.74 -11.26 11.15
CA ASP A 67 4.14 -10.24 12.14
C ASP A 67 3.27 -10.29 13.44
N GLN A 68 2.57 -11.40 13.73
CA GLN A 68 1.84 -11.63 14.99
C GLN A 68 2.62 -12.45 16.03
#